data_AF-A0A6M6JRD9-F1
#
_entry.id   AF-A0A6M6JRD9-F1
#
_cell.length_a   1.000
_cell.length_b   1.000
_cell.length_c   1.000
_cell.angle_alpha   90.00
_cell.angle_beta   90.00
_cell.angle_gamma   90.00
#
_symmetry.space_group_name_H-M   'P 1'
#
loop_
_entity.id
_entity.type
_entity.pdbx_description
1 polymer ?
#
loop_
_entity_poly.entity_id
_entity_poly.type
_entity_poly.pdbx_seq_one_letter_code
_entity_poly.pdbx_strand_id
1 'polypeptide(L)'
;MREEYYHDPDAPTSNSLAPSAFAVVRDDAGRVLLVRRADNGHWELPGGRVDLGESAPTAAEREVAEESGVTVKVTGEAAWVPVDRLDALVMHPTMRRRVIDALGEPNVPHVR
;
A
#
# COMPACT_ATOMS: atom_id res chain seq x y z
N MET A 1 -22.41 -4.73 -6.34
CA MET A 1 -20.96 -4.87 -6.53
C MET A 1 -20.37 -3.48 -6.39
N ARG A 2 -19.23 -3.31 -5.70
CA ARG A 2 -18.57 -1.99 -5.63
C ARG A 2 -17.93 -1.75 -6.99
N GLU A 3 -18.27 -0.64 -7.64
CA GLU A 3 -17.59 -0.20 -8.85
C GLU A 3 -16.43 0.72 -8.45
N GLU A 4 -15.29 0.51 -9.09
CA GLU A 4 -14.07 1.28 -8.88
C GLU A 4 -13.95 2.32 -9.99
N TYR A 5 -13.89 3.59 -9.61
CA TYR A 5 -13.67 4.70 -10.52
C TYR A 5 -12.30 5.30 -10.23
N TYR A 6 -11.41 5.33 -11.23
CA TYR A 6 -10.04 5.83 -11.09
C TYR A 6 -9.83 7.05 -11.99
N HIS A 7 -9.69 8.23 -11.38
CA HIS A 7 -9.59 9.52 -12.09
C HIS A 7 -10.67 9.75 -13.16
N ASP A 8 -11.86 9.22 -12.93
CA ASP A 8 -12.99 9.37 -13.83
C ASP A 8 -13.81 10.63 -13.47
N PRO A 9 -13.88 11.64 -14.36
CA PRO A 9 -14.66 12.86 -14.10
C PRO A 9 -16.17 12.62 -14.08
N ASP A 10 -16.65 11.50 -14.65
CA ASP A 10 -18.06 11.11 -14.71
C ASP A 10 -18.46 10.20 -13.53
N ALA A 11 -17.56 9.97 -12.57
CA ALA A 11 -17.83 9.15 -11.39
C ALA A 11 -19.01 9.70 -10.57
N PRO A 12 -19.93 8.84 -10.09
CA PRO A 12 -21.05 9.27 -9.26
C PRO A 12 -20.58 9.82 -7.91
N THR A 13 -21.40 10.69 -7.29
CA THR A 13 -21.11 11.22 -5.96
C THR A 13 -20.98 10.10 -4.93
N SER A 14 -19.91 10.14 -4.13
CA SER A 14 -19.70 9.17 -3.05
C SER A 14 -20.86 9.19 -2.04
N ASN A 15 -21.38 8.02 -1.71
CA ASN A 15 -22.52 7.84 -0.79
C ASN A 15 -22.13 7.17 0.54
N SER A 16 -20.87 6.78 0.71
CA SER A 16 -20.37 6.06 1.88
C SER A 16 -18.84 6.21 2.00
N LEU A 17 -18.35 6.26 3.23
CA LEU A 17 -16.93 6.19 3.54
C LEU A 17 -16.68 4.92 4.38
N ALA A 18 -15.85 4.03 3.85
CA ALA A 18 -15.40 2.83 4.55
C ALA A 18 -13.86 2.86 4.62
N PRO A 19 -13.26 2.93 5.81
CA PRO A 19 -11.81 2.82 5.95
C PRO A 19 -11.35 1.43 5.50
N SER A 20 -10.21 1.40 4.81
CA SER A 20 -9.57 0.17 4.34
C SER A 20 -8.07 0.23 4.61
N ALA A 21 -7.47 -0.93 4.84
CA ALA A 21 -6.04 -1.08 5.07
C ALA A 21 -5.47 -2.15 4.13
N PHE A 22 -4.31 -1.86 3.54
CA PHE A 22 -3.60 -2.74 2.61
C PHE A 22 -2.14 -2.87 3.04
N ALA A 23 -1.54 -4.03 2.82
CA ALA A 23 -0.18 -4.32 3.26
C ALA A 23 0.79 -4.49 2.08
N VAL A 24 1.93 -3.80 2.15
CA VAL A 24 3.12 -4.16 1.35
C VAL A 24 3.96 -5.12 2.16
N VAL A 25 3.83 -6.42 1.86
CA VAL A 25 4.61 -7.47 2.52
C VAL A 25 5.84 -7.77 1.68
N ARG A 26 7.02 -7.78 2.31
CA ARG A 26 8.28 -8.17 1.69
C ARG A 26 8.89 -9.36 2.42
N ASP A 27 9.46 -10.28 1.67
CA ASP A 27 10.29 -11.33 2.23
C ASP A 27 11.79 -10.94 2.24
N ASP A 28 12.62 -11.83 2.78
CA ASP A 28 14.07 -11.62 2.87
C ASP A 28 14.77 -11.55 1.50
N ALA A 29 14.11 -12.05 0.45
CA ALA A 29 14.58 -11.95 -0.94
C ALA A 29 14.15 -10.64 -1.61
N GLY A 30 13.42 -9.76 -0.91
CA GLY A 30 12.94 -8.48 -1.42
C GLY A 30 11.76 -8.59 -2.40
N ARG A 31 11.10 -9.76 -2.48
CA ARG A 31 9.89 -9.95 -3.29
C ARG A 31 8.68 -9.34 -2.58
N VAL A 32 7.64 -8.99 -3.34
CA VAL A 32 6.37 -8.49 -2.77
C VAL A 32 5.27 -9.55 -2.87
N LEU A 33 4.47 -9.67 -1.81
CA LEU A 33 3.26 -10.50 -1.83
C LEU A 33 2.13 -9.74 -2.53
N LEU A 34 1.49 -10.41 -3.49
CA LEU A 34 0.27 -9.97 -4.12
C LEU A 34 -0.76 -11.10 -4.05
N VAL A 35 -2.04 -10.74 -4.04
CA VAL A 35 -3.16 -11.67 -4.16
C VAL A 35 -3.86 -11.46 -5.48
N ARG A 36 -4.43 -12.52 -6.05
CA ARG A 36 -5.17 -12.45 -7.31
C ARG A 36 -6.65 -12.57 -7.01
N ARG A 37 -7.40 -11.52 -7.31
CA ARG A 37 -8.84 -11.46 -7.07
C ARG A 37 -9.59 -12.55 -7.84
N ALA A 38 -10.54 -13.19 -7.18
CA ALA A 38 -11.36 -14.23 -7.80
C ALA A 38 -12.40 -13.68 -8.80
N ASP A 39 -12.83 -12.43 -8.63
CA ASP A 39 -13.93 -11.83 -9.40
C ASP A 39 -13.50 -11.25 -10.76
N ASN A 40 -12.33 -10.60 -10.83
CA ASN A 40 -11.81 -9.95 -12.04
C ASN A 40 -10.41 -10.45 -12.45
N GLY A 41 -9.76 -11.28 -11.62
CA GLY A 41 -8.44 -11.84 -11.92
C GLY A 41 -7.28 -10.86 -11.83
N HIS A 42 -7.49 -9.63 -11.37
CA HIS A 42 -6.45 -8.64 -11.15
C HIS A 42 -5.56 -9.01 -9.96
N TRP A 43 -4.29 -8.61 -10.01
CA TRP A 43 -3.36 -8.72 -8.90
C TRP A 43 -3.38 -7.42 -8.08
N GLU A 44 -3.45 -7.54 -6.76
CA GLU A 44 -3.46 -6.40 -5.84
C GLU A 44 -2.66 -6.68 -4.57
N LEU A 45 -2.42 -5.63 -3.79
CA LEU A 45 -1.91 -5.78 -2.42
C LEU A 45 -2.99 -6.47 -1.58
N PRO A 46 -2.63 -7.43 -0.71
CA PRO A 46 -3.58 -7.99 0.23
C PRO A 46 -4.12 -6.89 1.16
N GLY A 47 -5.42 -6.91 1.42
CA GLY A 47 -6.07 -5.89 2.22
C GLY A 47 -7.55 -5.76 1.99
N GLY A 48 -8.20 -5.00 2.87
CA GLY A 48 -9.65 -4.93 2.90
C GLY A 48 -10.18 -3.90 3.86
N ARG A 49 -11.44 -4.07 4.26
CA ARG A 49 -12.16 -3.11 5.10
C ARG A 49 -11.65 -3.21 6.54
N VAL A 50 -11.49 -2.07 7.20
CA VAL A 50 -11.28 -2.03 8.65
C VAL A 50 -12.63 -2.20 9.32
N ASP A 51 -12.77 -3.21 10.17
CA ASP A 51 -14.01 -3.43 10.92
C ASP A 51 -14.16 -2.45 12.10
N LEU A 52 -15.38 -2.30 12.60
CA LEU A 52 -15.66 -1.37 13.71
C LEU A 52 -14.91 -1.80 14.97
N GLY A 53 -14.11 -0.87 15.51
CA GLY A 53 -13.25 -1.13 16.67
C GLY A 53 -11.91 -1.79 16.33
N GLU A 54 -11.67 -2.12 15.06
CA GLU A 54 -10.40 -2.65 14.58
C GLU A 54 -9.42 -1.52 14.25
N SER A 55 -8.12 -1.73 14.52
CA SER A 55 -7.07 -0.80 14.09
C SER A 55 -6.65 -1.10 12.64
N ALA A 56 -6.19 -0.09 11.88
CA ALA A 56 -5.72 -0.32 10.51
C ALA A 56 -4.59 -1.38 10.41
N PRO A 57 -3.58 -1.42 11.31
CA PRO A 57 -2.60 -2.50 11.34
C PRO A 57 -3.23 -3.88 11.59
N THR A 58 -4.21 -3.98 12.50
CA THR A 58 -4.91 -5.24 12.79
C THR A 58 -5.68 -5.73 11.56
N ALA A 59 -6.40 -4.83 10.89
CA ALA A 59 -7.12 -5.15 9.66
C ALA A 59 -6.16 -5.65 8.57
N ALA A 60 -5.04 -4.95 8.35
CA ALA A 60 -4.04 -5.37 7.37
C ALA A 60 -3.44 -6.75 7.69
N GLU A 61 -3.10 -7.02 8.96
CA GLU A 61 -2.58 -8.34 9.39
C GLU A 61 -3.60 -9.46 9.17
N ARG A 62 -4.89 -9.20 9.48
CA ARG A 62 -6.01 -10.13 9.28
C ARG A 62 -6.22 -10.43 7.79
N GLU A 63 -6.37 -9.40 6.96
CA GLU A 63 -6.65 -9.54 5.53
C GLU A 63 -5.51 -10.29 4.82
N VAL A 64 -4.24 -9.99 5.15
CA VAL A 64 -3.10 -10.75 4.61
C VAL A 64 -3.22 -12.23 4.96
N ALA A 65 -3.57 -12.56 6.20
CA ALA A 65 -3.72 -13.95 6.62
C ALA A 65 -4.89 -14.64 5.92
N GLU A 66 -6.05 -13.97 5.79
CA GLU A 66 -7.26 -14.50 5.16
C GLU A 66 -7.07 -14.76 3.66
N GLU A 67 -6.42 -13.84 2.94
CA GLU A 67 -6.32 -13.90 1.48
C GLU A 67 -5.14 -14.72 0.96
N SER A 68 -4.07 -14.84 1.76
CA SER A 68 -2.81 -15.49 1.33
C SER A 68 -2.36 -16.67 2.19
N GLY A 69 -2.91 -16.82 3.41
CA GLY A 69 -2.45 -17.78 4.41
C GLY A 69 -1.13 -17.39 5.09
N VAL A 70 -0.54 -16.23 4.78
CA VAL A 70 0.71 -15.76 5.38
C VAL A 70 0.40 -14.93 6.64
N THR A 71 1.06 -15.24 7.75
CA THR A 71 1.02 -14.40 8.95
C THR A 71 2.11 -13.35 8.91
N VAL A 72 1.73 -12.09 9.14
CA VAL A 72 2.64 -10.95 9.15
C VAL A 72 2.49 -10.13 10.42
N LYS A 73 3.49 -9.29 10.69
CA LYS A 73 3.39 -8.21 11.67
C LYS A 73 3.66 -6.89 10.95
N VAL A 74 2.81 -5.90 11.13
CA VAL A 74 3.06 -4.55 10.62
C VAL A 74 4.28 -3.97 11.32
N THR A 75 5.33 -3.68 10.55
CA THR A 75 6.60 -3.13 11.06
C THR A 75 6.71 -1.62 10.90
N GLY A 76 5.74 -0.98 10.26
CA GLY A 76 5.72 0.46 10.05
C GLY A 76 4.56 0.90 9.16
N GLU A 77 4.31 2.20 9.15
CA GLU A 77 3.29 2.83 8.33
C GLU A 77 3.90 3.37 7.03
N ALA A 78 3.18 3.21 5.92
CA ALA A 78 3.48 3.93 4.69
C ALA A 78 2.66 5.21 4.64
N ALA A 79 3.30 6.33 4.30
CA ALA A 79 2.64 7.62 4.20
C ALA A 79 2.97 8.29 2.86
N TRP A 80 1.96 8.93 2.26
CA TRP A 80 2.21 9.95 1.25
C TRP A 80 2.74 11.19 1.96
N VAL A 81 3.99 11.55 1.64
CA VAL A 81 4.63 12.72 2.22
C VAL A 81 4.85 13.73 1.09
N PRO A 82 4.32 14.96 1.23
CA PRO A 82 4.63 16.03 0.30
C PRO A 82 6.15 16.17 0.13
N VAL A 83 6.61 16.38 -1.11
CA VAL A 83 8.04 16.40 -1.43
C VAL A 83 8.80 17.44 -0.60
N ASP A 84 8.18 18.60 -0.36
CA ASP A 84 8.71 19.69 0.47
C ASP A 84 8.78 19.35 1.97
N ARG A 85 8.18 18.24 2.40
CA ARG A 85 8.19 17.74 3.80
C ARG A 85 9.21 16.64 4.04
N LEU A 86 9.91 16.16 3.01
CA LEU A 86 10.88 15.06 3.14
C LEU A 86 12.02 15.37 4.11
N ASP A 87 12.48 16.62 4.18
CA ASP A 87 13.57 17.04 5.07
C ASP A 87 13.18 17.02 6.55
N ALA A 88 11.89 17.04 6.87
CA ALA A 88 11.41 16.91 8.23
C ALA A 88 11.39 15.46 8.74
N LEU A 89 11.57 14.46 7.88
CA LEU A 89 11.55 13.06 8.26
C LEU A 89 12.95 12.57 8.70
N VAL A 90 12.99 11.89 9.84
CA VAL A 90 14.12 11.04 10.21
C VAL A 90 14.09 9.80 9.32
N MET A 91 14.80 9.88 8.19
CA MET A 91 14.91 8.81 7.20
C MET A 91 16.28 8.14 7.27
N HIS A 92 16.32 6.82 7.08
CA HIS A 92 17.57 6.12 6.83
C HIS A 92 18.30 6.75 5.62
N PRO A 93 19.61 7.07 5.69
CA PRO A 93 20.31 7.81 4.64
C PRO A 93 20.19 7.19 3.24
N THR A 94 20.24 5.86 3.14
CA THR A 94 20.09 5.14 1.86
C THR A 94 18.68 5.27 1.27
N MET A 95 17.64 5.30 2.10
CA MET A 95 16.26 5.49 1.62
C MET A 95 16.05 6.94 1.16
N ARG A 96 16.60 7.92 1.89
CA ARG A 96 16.58 9.32 1.50
C ARG A 96 17.19 9.52 0.11
N ARG A 97 18.34 8.88 -0.17
CA ARG A 97 18.96 8.97 -1.50
C ARG A 97 18.07 8.42 -2.61
N ARG A 98 17.46 7.25 -2.42
CA ARG A 98 16.55 6.63 -3.41
C ARG A 98 15.33 7.50 -3.70
N VAL A 99 14.75 8.14 -2.68
CA VAL A 99 13.62 9.06 -2.86
C VAL A 99 14.04 10.29 -3.66
N ILE A 100 15.20 10.89 -3.35
CA ILE A 100 15.73 12.02 -4.13
C ILE A 100 15.97 11.64 -5.59
N ASP A 101 16.60 10.48 -5.83
CA ASP A 101 16.88 10.01 -7.20
C ASP A 101 15.56 9.80 -7.99
N ALA A 102 14.55 9.18 -7.37
CA ALA A 102 13.25 8.92 -8.00
C ALA A 102 12.45 10.22 -8.31
N LEU A 103 12.64 11.27 -7.50
CA LEU A 103 12.04 12.58 -7.74
C LEU A 103 12.77 13.38 -8.82
N GLY A 104 14.06 13.09 -9.05
CA GLY A 104 14.87 13.72 -10.09
C GLY A 104 14.64 13.10 -11.47
N GLU A 105 14.63 11.78 -11.57
CA GLU A 105 14.46 11.05 -12.84
C GLU A 105 13.70 9.72 -12.62
N PRO A 106 12.38 9.65 -12.90
CA PRO A 106 11.52 8.56 -12.43
C PRO A 106 11.73 7.19 -13.09
N ASN A 107 12.70 7.04 -14.02
CA ASN A 107 12.84 5.82 -14.84
C ASN A 107 14.27 5.28 -15.00
N VAL A 108 15.22 5.61 -14.10
CA VAL A 108 16.54 4.95 -14.10
C VAL A 108 16.53 3.79 -13.12
N PRO A 109 16.67 2.52 -13.57
CA PRO A 109 16.76 1.38 -12.66
C PRO A 109 18.03 1.47 -11.82
N HIS A 110 17.92 1.37 -10.49
CA HIS A 110 19.08 1.21 -9.60
C HIS A 110 19.64 -0.21 -9.77
N VAL A 111 20.55 -0.38 -10.72
CA VAL A 111 21.43 -1.56 -10.79
C VAL A 111 22.66 -1.29 -9.93
N ARG A 112 22.89 -2.13 -8.93
CA ARG A 112 24.23 -2.36 -8.38
C ARG A 112 24.61 -3.80 -8.67
#